data_AF-A0ABD2XJW9-F1
#
_entry.id   AF-A0ABD2XJW9-F1
#
_cell.length_a   1.000
_cell.length_b   1.000
_cell.length_c   1.000
_cell.angle_alpha   90.00
_cell.angle_beta   90.00
_cell.angle_gamma   90.00
#
_symmetry.space_group_name_H-M   'P 1'
#
loop_
_entity.id
_entity.type
_entity.pdbx_description
1 polymer ?
#
loop_
_entity_poly.entity_id
_entity_poly.type
_entity_poly.pdbx_seq_one_letter_code
_entity_poly.pdbx_strand_id
1 'polypeptide(L)'
;MTDSDSSFDENFDEEIIIRNFKAESELILNDLLPQKSEERYKLTHQEFIEWQRNNNTTSMAENDLLVYFKDLAANLKPSTLWSRW
;
A
#
# COMPACT_ATOMS: atom_id res chain seq x y z
N MET A 1 53.79 -41.72 0.05
CA MET A 1 52.93 -41.47 -1.11
C MET A 1 52.68 -39.98 -1.14
N THR A 2 53.37 -39.27 -2.04
CA THR A 2 53.21 -37.85 -2.34
C THR A 2 52.65 -37.80 -3.76
N ASP A 3 51.57 -37.05 -3.97
CA ASP A 3 51.13 -36.38 -5.20
C ASP A 3 49.95 -35.48 -4.74
N SER A 4 50.07 -34.15 -4.82
CA SER A 4 49.65 -33.31 -5.97
C SER A 4 48.14 -33.42 -6.22
N ASP A 5 47.33 -32.37 -6.32
CA ASP A 5 47.59 -31.01 -6.77
C ASP A 5 46.34 -30.14 -6.49
N SER A 6 46.59 -28.86 -6.17
CA SER A 6 45.87 -27.66 -6.60
C SER A 6 44.33 -27.50 -6.59
N SER A 7 43.95 -26.29 -6.17
CA SER A 7 42.79 -25.50 -6.61
C SER A 7 41.45 -25.86 -5.96
N PHE A 8 40.84 -24.96 -5.17
CA PHE A 8 40.27 -23.74 -5.74
C PHE A 8 40.11 -22.67 -4.65
N ASP A 9 40.95 -21.64 -4.72
CA ASP A 9 40.77 -20.38 -4.01
C ASP A 9 39.70 -19.58 -4.77
N GLU A 10 38.43 -19.82 -4.42
CA GLU A 10 37.37 -18.89 -4.75
C GLU A 10 37.14 -17.96 -3.57
N ASN A 11 37.96 -16.90 -3.52
CA ASN A 11 37.45 -15.58 -3.17
C ASN A 11 36.36 -15.20 -4.17
N PHE A 12 35.19 -15.81 -4.04
CA PHE A 12 33.99 -15.29 -4.65
C PHE A 12 33.53 -14.14 -3.75
N ASP A 13 34.04 -12.94 -4.05
CA ASP A 13 33.34 -11.69 -3.75
C ASP A 13 32.05 -11.63 -4.60
N GLU A 14 31.22 -12.68 -4.50
CA GLU A 14 29.81 -12.59 -4.84
C GLU A 14 29.21 -11.87 -3.64
N GLU A 15 29.18 -10.54 -3.73
CA GLU A 15 28.24 -9.75 -2.97
C GLU A 15 26.86 -10.34 -3.29
N ILE A 16 26.38 -11.26 -2.44
CA ILE A 16 25.08 -11.89 -2.56
C ILE A 16 24.10 -10.73 -2.57
N ILE A 17 23.57 -10.41 -3.75
CA ILE A 17 22.53 -9.38 -3.90
C ILE A 17 21.29 -9.98 -3.25
N ILE A 18 21.14 -9.76 -1.94
CA ILE A 18 19.96 -10.17 -1.20
C ILE A 18 18.82 -9.28 -1.68
N ARG A 19 17.98 -9.84 -2.56
CA ARG A 19 16.77 -9.19 -3.05
C ARG A 19 15.94 -8.65 -1.88
N ASN A 20 15.70 -7.34 -1.87
CA ASN A 20 14.92 -6.71 -0.81
C ASN A 20 13.45 -6.65 -1.20
N PHE A 21 12.73 -7.73 -0.92
CA PHE A 21 11.29 -7.84 -1.16
C PHE A 21 10.45 -6.73 -0.51
N LYS A 22 10.91 -6.15 0.62
CA LYS A 22 10.22 -5.05 1.30
C LYS A 22 10.33 -3.75 0.49
N ALA A 23 11.52 -3.41 0.03
CA ALA A 23 11.71 -2.22 -0.80
C ALA A 23 10.95 -2.34 -2.13
N GLU A 24 10.96 -3.53 -2.74
CA GLU A 24 10.20 -3.80 -3.96
C GLU A 24 8.69 -3.69 -3.76
N SER A 25 8.15 -4.21 -2.65
CA SER A 25 6.72 -4.08 -2.37
C SER A 25 6.31 -2.63 -2.16
N GLU A 26 7.13 -1.82 -1.48
CA GLU A 26 6.89 -0.38 -1.29
C GLU A 26 6.89 0.36 -2.63
N LEU A 27 7.82 0.05 -3.55
CA LEU A 27 7.84 0.63 -4.90
C LEU A 27 6.59 0.27 -5.70
N ILE A 28 6.21 -1.01 -5.72
CA ILE A 28 4.99 -1.46 -6.42
C ILE A 28 3.76 -0.77 -5.84
N LEU A 29 3.64 -0.69 -4.51
CA LEU A 29 2.52 -0.04 -3.85
C LEU A 29 2.41 1.45 -4.19
N ASN A 30 3.54 2.14 -4.33
CA ASN A 30 3.56 3.55 -4.75
C ASN A 30 3.11 3.71 -6.21
N ASP A 31 3.46 2.77 -7.09
CA ASP A 31 3.07 2.79 -8.50
C ASP A 31 1.62 2.36 -8.76
N LEU A 32 0.93 1.74 -7.78
CA LEU A 32 -0.47 1.33 -7.92
C LEU A 32 -1.43 2.51 -8.04
N LEU A 33 -1.10 3.66 -7.45
CA LEU A 33 -1.94 4.84 -7.50
C LEU A 33 -1.53 5.73 -8.68
N PRO A 34 -2.45 6.09 -9.59
CA PRO A 34 -2.15 7.05 -10.63
C PRO A 34 -1.72 8.38 -10.00
N GLN A 35 -0.56 8.91 -10.41
CA GLN A 35 0.03 10.12 -9.83
C GLN A 35 -0.93 11.32 -9.81
N LYS A 36 -1.81 11.44 -10.82
CA LYS A 36 -2.81 12.51 -10.90
C LYS A 36 -3.90 12.45 -9.83
N SER A 37 -4.22 11.26 -9.33
CA SER A 37 -5.30 11.01 -8.37
C SER A 37 -4.81 10.55 -7.00
N GLU A 38 -3.49 10.35 -6.83
CA GLU A 38 -2.88 9.83 -5.62
C GLU A 38 -3.23 10.64 -4.38
N GLU A 39 -3.06 11.97 -4.45
CA GLU A 39 -3.37 12.87 -3.34
C GLU A 39 -4.84 12.78 -2.94
N ARG A 40 -5.74 12.76 -3.93
CA ARG A 40 -7.20 12.67 -3.71
C ARG A 40 -7.61 11.33 -3.12
N TYR A 41 -7.00 10.24 -3.58
CA TYR A 41 -7.19 8.90 -3.02
C TYR A 41 -6.75 8.87 -1.56
N LYS A 42 -5.54 9.34 -1.26
CA LYS A 42 -4.97 9.35 0.10
C LYS A 42 -5.84 10.17 1.05
N LEU A 43 -6.29 11.35 0.62
CA LEU A 43 -7.21 12.19 1.40
C LEU A 43 -8.53 11.46 1.69
N THR A 44 -9.19 10.94 0.66
CA THR A 44 -10.47 10.22 0.81
C THR A 44 -10.32 9.00 1.73
N HIS A 45 -9.23 8.25 1.57
CA HIS A 45 -8.93 7.11 2.41
C HIS A 45 -8.73 7.53 3.87
N GLN A 46 -7.96 8.59 4.13
CA GLN A 46 -7.77 9.13 5.48
C GLN A 46 -9.09 9.54 6.13
N GLU A 47 -9.96 10.25 5.40
CA GLU A 47 -11.28 10.66 5.90
C GLU A 47 -12.15 9.44 6.27
N PHE A 48 -12.07 8.36 5.50
CA PHE A 48 -12.74 7.10 5.84
C PHE A 48 -12.14 6.44 7.08
N ILE A 49 -10.81 6.35 7.19
CA ILE A 49 -10.13 5.80 8.38
C ILE A 49 -10.48 6.59 9.66
N GLU A 50 -10.60 7.92 9.56
CA GLU A 50 -11.05 8.76 10.66
C GLU A 50 -12.50 8.49 11.04
N TRP A 51 -13.40 8.37 10.06
CA TRP A 51 -14.78 7.98 10.30
C TRP A 51 -14.86 6.59 10.97
N GLN A 52 -14.06 5.61 10.52
CA GLN A 52 -13.99 4.29 11.13
C GLN A 52 -13.58 4.37 12.61
N ARG A 53 -12.54 5.16 12.91
CA ARG A 53 -12.06 5.38 14.29
C ARG A 53 -13.15 6.00 15.17
N ASN A 54 -13.86 6.99 14.66
CA ASN A 54 -14.92 7.68 15.41
C ASN A 54 -16.14 6.78 15.66
N ASN A 55 -16.38 5.79 14.79
CA ASN A 55 -17.51 4.86 14.89
C ASN A 55 -17.13 3.48 15.46
N ASN A 56 -15.87 3.30 15.91
CA ASN A 56 -15.34 2.04 16.43
C ASN A 56 -15.53 0.84 15.50
N THR A 57 -15.51 1.06 14.18
CA THR A 57 -15.48 -0.03 13.19
C THR A 57 -14.05 -0.20 12.68
N THR A 58 -13.63 -1.45 12.50
CA THR A 58 -12.32 -1.81 11.92
C THR A 58 -12.46 -2.51 10.57
N SER A 59 -13.70 -2.71 10.13
CA SER A 59 -14.06 -3.48 8.95
C SER A 59 -14.26 -2.56 7.74
N MET A 60 -13.84 -3.05 6.57
CA MET A 60 -14.13 -2.45 5.26
C MET A 60 -15.21 -3.23 4.51
N ALA A 61 -16.13 -3.87 5.25
CA ALA A 61 -17.24 -4.60 4.66
C ALA A 61 -18.22 -3.65 3.97
N GLU A 62 -18.99 -4.18 3.03
CA GLU A 62 -20.00 -3.43 2.29
C GLU A 62 -20.95 -2.65 3.22
N ASN A 63 -21.35 -3.25 4.33
CA ASN A 63 -22.23 -2.60 5.31
C ASN A 63 -21.60 -1.34 5.90
N ASP A 64 -20.31 -1.35 6.22
CA ASP A 64 -19.60 -0.19 6.76
C ASP A 64 -19.56 0.95 5.72
N LEU A 65 -19.30 0.60 4.46
CA LEU A 65 -19.30 1.57 3.35
C LEU A 65 -20.69 2.17 3.11
N LEU A 66 -21.75 1.36 3.18
CA LEU A 66 -23.12 1.85 3.02
C LEU A 66 -23.51 2.86 4.11
N VAL A 67 -23.12 2.59 5.37
CA VAL A 67 -23.36 3.53 6.47
C VAL A 67 -22.52 4.79 6.28
N TYR A 68 -21.24 4.67 5.92
CA TYR A 68 -20.36 5.81 5.65
C TYR A 68 -20.93 6.73 4.56
N PHE A 69 -21.36 6.17 3.42
CA PHE A 69 -21.94 6.98 2.34
C PHE A 69 -23.26 7.63 2.75
N LYS A 70 -24.07 6.95 3.58
CA LYS A 70 -25.29 7.54 4.14
C LYS A 70 -24.99 8.73 5.05
N ASP A 71 -23.98 8.63 5.91
CA ASP A 71 -23.55 9.71 6.80
C ASP A 71 -22.99 10.91 6.01
N LEU A 72 -22.23 10.65 4.95
CA LEU A 72 -21.76 11.69 4.05
C LEU A 72 -22.92 12.40 3.33
N ALA A 73 -23.90 11.63 2.83
CA ALA A 73 -25.07 12.17 2.14
C ALA A 73 -25.97 13.02 3.04
N ALA A 74 -25.93 12.82 4.37
CA ALA A 74 -26.64 13.67 5.32
C ALA A 74 -26.05 15.10 5.39
N ASN A 75 -24.77 15.25 5.05
CA ASN A 75 -24.03 16.51 5.18
C ASN A 75 -23.69 17.16 3.82
N LEU A 76 -23.77 16.41 2.72
CA LEU A 76 -23.38 16.85 1.38
C LEU A 76 -24.52 16.71 0.39
N LYS A 77 -24.62 17.68 -0.54
CA LYS A 77 -25.50 17.53 -1.70
C LYS A 77 -25.02 16.37 -2.57
N PRO A 78 -25.92 15.61 -3.23
CA PRO A 78 -25.53 14.46 -4.05
C PRO A 78 -24.48 14.79 -5.12
N SER A 79 -24.60 15.92 -5.81
CA SER A 79 -23.61 16.35 -6.80
C SER A 79 -22.24 16.58 -6.18
N THR A 80 -22.18 17.22 -5.01
CA THR A 80 -20.94 17.45 -4.27
C THR A 80 -20.33 16.14 -3.76
N LEU A 81 -21.16 15.23 -3.23
CA LEU A 81 -20.75 13.92 -2.74
C LEU A 81 -20.01 13.13 -3.83
N TRP A 82 -20.64 12.97 -5.00
CA TRP A 82 -20.08 12.19 -6.10
C TRP A 82 -18.97 12.91 -6.86
N SER A 83 -18.94 14.24 -6.85
CA SER A 83 -17.85 15.04 -7.46
C SER A 83 -16.59 15.14 -6.61
N ARG A 84 -16.61 14.59 -5.39
CA ARG A 84 -15.46 14.61 -4.48
C ARG A 84 -14.31 13.74 -5.01
N TRP A 85 -14.63 12.79 -5.90
CA TRP A 85 -13.72 11.79 -6.47
C TRP A 85 -13.48 12.01 -7.96
#